data_AF-A0A1V3XFR3-F1
#
_entry.id   AF-A0A1V3XFR3-F1
#
_cell.length_a   1.000
_cell.length_b   1.000
_cell.length_c   1.000
_cell.angle_alpha   90.00
_cell.angle_beta   90.00
_cell.angle_gamma   90.00
#
_symmetry.space_group_name_H-M   'P 1'
#
loop_
_entity.id
_entity.type
_entity.pdbx_description
1 polymer ?
#
loop_
_entity_poly.entity_id
_entity_poly.type
_entity_poly.pdbx_seq_one_letter_code
_entity_poly.pdbx_strand_id
1 'polypeptide(L)'
;MGLLSRFRKRTPITIYDQIGGYQAIEVVVEDFYARVLADDQLAGFFTGTNMSRLKGKQTEFFAAALGGPEPYTGAPMKQVHQGRGITMHHFTLVAGHLGDALAAAGVPPRRSPKS
;
A
#
# COMPACT_ATOMS: atom_id res chain seq x y z
N MET A 1 -16.07 0.54 47.79
CA MET A 1 -15.96 -0.62 46.89
C MET A 1 -15.31 -0.18 45.59
N GLY A 2 -14.17 -0.80 45.25
CA GLY A 2 -13.26 -0.32 44.21
C GLY A 2 -13.51 -0.84 42.79
N LEU A 3 -13.06 0.00 41.85
CA LEU A 3 -12.39 -0.32 40.60
C LEU A 3 -13.14 -1.14 39.54
N LEU A 4 -13.90 -0.43 38.71
CA LEU A 4 -14.13 -0.81 37.31
C LEU A 4 -12.78 -0.78 36.56
N SER A 5 -12.04 -1.88 36.63
CA SER A 5 -10.86 -2.10 35.79
C SER A 5 -11.32 -2.27 34.35
N ARG A 6 -11.35 -1.15 33.61
CA ARG A 6 -11.52 -1.13 32.16
C ARG A 6 -10.32 -1.87 31.58
N PHE A 7 -10.52 -3.13 31.19
CA PHE A 7 -9.55 -3.84 30.35
C PHE A 7 -9.39 -3.07 29.04
N ARG A 8 -8.38 -2.20 28.97
CA ARG A 8 -7.93 -1.59 27.73
C ARG A 8 -7.38 -2.73 26.89
N LYS A 9 -8.16 -3.23 25.93
CA LYS A 9 -7.65 -4.14 24.90
C LYS A 9 -6.45 -3.44 24.27
N ARG A 10 -5.25 -4.00 24.45
CA ARG A 10 -4.06 -3.56 23.71
C ARG A 10 -4.28 -4.02 22.28
N THR A 11 -4.72 -3.12 21.40
CA THR A 11 -4.68 -3.40 19.96
C THR A 11 -3.23 -3.60 19.58
N PRO A 12 -2.86 -4.72 18.93
CA PRO A 12 -1.51 -4.89 18.41
C PRO A 12 -1.16 -3.70 17.51
N ILE A 13 0.04 -3.13 17.66
CA ILE A 13 0.51 -2.07 16.77
C ILE A 13 0.60 -2.66 15.36
N THR A 14 -0.18 -2.12 14.44
CA THR A 14 -0.25 -2.60 13.06
C THR A 14 0.94 -2.11 12.24
N ILE A 15 1.15 -2.66 11.04
CA ILE A 15 2.19 -2.12 10.13
C ILE A 15 1.78 -0.71 9.67
N TYR A 16 0.48 -0.49 9.47
CA TYR A 16 -0.09 0.83 9.22
C TYR A 16 0.34 1.86 10.29
N ASP A 17 0.22 1.52 11.58
CA ASP A 17 0.65 2.40 12.67
C ASP A 17 2.16 2.65 12.65
N GLN A 18 2.97 1.63 12.35
CA GLN A 18 4.43 1.73 12.29
C GLN A 18 4.94 2.63 11.16
N ILE A 19 4.22 2.68 10.04
CA ILE A 19 4.58 3.50 8.87
C ILE A 19 4.17 4.97 9.08
N GLY A 20 3.31 5.28 10.06
CA GLY A 20 2.79 6.63 10.29
C GLY A 20 1.36 6.84 9.78
N GLY A 21 0.65 5.75 9.48
CA GLY A 21 -0.76 5.77 9.09
C GLY A 21 -1.03 6.29 7.68
N TYR A 22 -2.26 6.74 7.45
CA TYR A 22 -2.80 7.03 6.12
C TYR A 22 -1.98 8.09 5.35
N GLN A 23 -1.59 9.18 6.01
CA GLN A 23 -0.83 10.26 5.37
C GLN A 23 0.55 9.78 4.88
N ALA A 24 1.22 8.91 5.64
CA ALA A 24 2.48 8.32 5.21
C ALA A 24 2.28 7.40 3.99
N ILE A 25 1.18 6.64 3.96
CA ILE A 25 0.82 5.81 2.81
C ILE A 25 0.51 6.66 1.58
N GLU A 26 -0.16 7.81 1.72
CA GLU A 26 -0.39 8.73 0.59
C GLU A 26 0.94 9.20 -0.03
N VAL A 27 1.93 9.57 0.79
CA VAL A 27 3.26 9.95 0.32
C VAL A 27 3.95 8.80 -0.42
N VAL A 28 3.89 7.58 0.13
CA VAL A 28 4.45 6.38 -0.52
C VAL A 28 3.76 6.11 -1.86
N VAL A 29 2.43 6.21 -1.92
CA VAL A 29 1.65 5.98 -3.15
C VAL A 29 1.96 7.03 -4.21
N GLU A 30 2.17 8.28 -3.81
CA GLU A 30 2.55 9.36 -4.72
C GLU A 30 3.90 9.06 -5.40
N ASP A 31 4.93 8.75 -4.62
CA ASP A 31 6.26 8.39 -5.13
C ASP A 31 6.24 7.08 -5.94
N PHE A 32 5.52 6.08 -5.46
CA PHE A 32 5.33 4.80 -6.14
C PHE A 32 4.79 4.99 -7.57
N TYR A 33 3.74 5.78 -7.74
CA TYR A 33 3.19 6.03 -9.08
C TYR A 33 4.06 6.95 -9.92
N ALA A 34 4.82 7.88 -9.32
CA ALA A 34 5.81 8.64 -10.07
C ALA A 34 6.85 7.72 -10.72
N ARG A 35 7.33 6.70 -9.99
CA ARG A 35 8.26 5.67 -10.50
C ARG A 35 7.61 4.78 -11.57
N VAL A 36 6.41 4.27 -11.30
CA VAL A 36 5.69 3.39 -12.24
C VAL A 36 5.39 4.09 -13.56
N LEU A 37 5.02 5.37 -13.53
CA LEU A 37 4.74 6.15 -14.73
C LEU A 37 6.00 6.59 -15.49
N ALA A 38 7.17 6.57 -14.84
CA ALA A 38 8.45 6.81 -15.48
C ALA A 38 9.10 5.54 -16.06
N ASP A 39 8.53 4.36 -15.80
CA ASP A 39 9.01 3.08 -16.33
C ASP A 39 8.32 2.77 -17.67
N ASP A 40 9.09 2.77 -18.75
CA ASP A 40 8.60 2.52 -20.12
C ASP A 40 7.90 1.16 -20.27
N GLN A 41 8.21 0.18 -19.41
CA GLN A 41 7.58 -1.15 -19.44
C GLN A 41 6.22 -1.18 -18.73
N LEU A 42 5.90 -0.16 -17.93
CA LEU A 42 4.68 -0.08 -17.12
C LEU A 42 3.77 1.07 -17.52
N ALA A 43 4.31 2.22 -17.93
CA ALA A 43 3.55 3.44 -18.20
C ALA A 43 2.38 3.22 -19.17
N GLY A 44 2.58 2.39 -20.19
CA GLY A 44 1.55 2.05 -21.18
C GLY A 44 0.24 1.51 -20.59
N PHE A 45 0.30 0.73 -19.50
CA PHE A 45 -0.88 0.16 -18.82
C PHE A 45 -1.80 1.21 -18.20
N PHE A 46 -1.28 2.42 -17.95
CA PHE A 46 -1.98 3.50 -17.28
C PHE A 46 -2.49 4.58 -18.25
N THR A 47 -2.29 4.39 -19.57
CA THR A 47 -2.81 5.32 -20.59
C THR A 47 -4.32 5.48 -20.45
N GLY A 48 -4.80 6.73 -20.36
CA GLY A 48 -6.21 7.06 -20.16
C GLY A 48 -6.76 6.79 -18.75
N THR A 49 -5.91 6.39 -17.80
CA THR A 49 -6.32 6.17 -16.41
C THR A 49 -6.44 7.50 -15.67
N ASN A 50 -7.52 7.67 -14.90
CA ASN A 50 -7.61 8.75 -13.92
C ASN A 50 -6.67 8.45 -12.74
N MET A 51 -5.45 9.01 -12.80
CA MET A 51 -4.41 8.75 -11.80
C MET A 51 -4.77 9.24 -10.40
N SER A 52 -5.49 10.35 -10.28
CA SER A 52 -5.95 10.85 -8.96
C SER A 52 -6.87 9.83 -8.28
N ARG A 53 -7.85 9.31 -9.03
CA ARG A 53 -8.76 8.27 -8.53
C ARG A 53 -8.01 6.96 -8.22
N LEU A 54 -7.08 6.56 -9.08
CA LEU A 54 -6.29 5.34 -8.87
C LEU A 54 -5.43 5.43 -7.61
N LYS A 55 -4.71 6.55 -7.43
CA LYS A 55 -3.87 6.79 -6.25
C LYS A 55 -4.69 6.70 -4.97
N GLY A 56 -5.86 7.34 -4.90
CA GLY A 56 -6.77 7.21 -3.75
C GLY A 56 -7.16 5.76 -3.47
N LYS A 57 -7.49 4.97 -4.49
CA LYS A 57 -7.81 3.54 -4.33
C LYS A 57 -6.61 2.68 -3.93
N GLN A 58 -5.41 3.03 -4.38
CA GLN A 58 -4.19 2.36 -3.95
C GLN A 58 -3.88 2.65 -2.48
N THR A 59 -4.07 3.90 -2.04
CA THR A 59 -3.92 4.29 -0.63
C THR A 59 -4.89 3.53 0.26
N GLU A 60 -6.18 3.48 -0.11
CA GLU A 60 -7.19 2.69 0.60
C GLU A 60 -6.79 1.21 0.68
N PHE A 61 -6.35 0.64 -0.44
CA PHE A 61 -5.95 -0.77 -0.52
C PHE A 61 -4.75 -1.08 0.38
N PHE A 62 -3.70 -0.26 0.34
CA PHE A 62 -2.53 -0.44 1.19
C PHE A 62 -2.85 -0.20 2.66
N ALA A 63 -3.63 0.83 2.99
CA ALA A 63 -4.05 1.08 4.37
C ALA A 63 -4.78 -0.14 4.94
N ALA A 64 -5.79 -0.67 4.23
CA ALA A 64 -6.52 -1.86 4.66
C ALA A 64 -5.62 -3.09 4.78
N ALA A 65 -4.74 -3.33 3.80
CA ALA A 65 -3.84 -4.49 3.80
C ALA A 65 -2.81 -4.46 4.94
N LEU A 66 -2.44 -3.27 5.42
CA LEU A 66 -1.44 -3.07 6.48
C LEU A 66 -2.06 -2.98 7.90
N GLY A 67 -3.37 -3.18 8.01
CA GLY A 67 -4.10 -3.19 9.28
C GLY A 67 -4.72 -1.84 9.66
N GLY A 68 -4.82 -0.91 8.71
CA GLY A 68 -5.54 0.34 8.89
C GLY A 68 -7.02 0.13 9.23
N PRO A 69 -7.67 1.13 9.85
CA PRO A 69 -9.03 0.99 10.37
C PRO A 69 -10.12 0.96 9.29
N GLU A 70 -9.84 1.52 8.12
CA GLU A 70 -10.80 1.67 7.03
C GLU A 70 -10.69 0.54 6.00
N PRO A 71 -11.82 0.03 5.48
CA PRO A 71 -11.81 -1.01 4.46
C PRO A 71 -11.46 -0.45 3.08
N TYR A 72 -10.88 -1.30 2.23
CA TYR A 72 -10.75 -1.03 0.80
C TYR A 72 -12.13 -1.09 0.12
N THR A 73 -12.49 -0.05 -0.62
CA THR A 73 -13.82 0.08 -1.25
C THR A 73 -13.82 -0.09 -2.77
N GLY A 74 -12.67 -0.40 -3.36
CA GLY A 74 -12.56 -0.58 -4.80
C GLY A 74 -12.91 -2.00 -5.27
N ALA A 75 -12.84 -2.19 -6.59
CA ALA A 75 -13.13 -3.48 -7.19
C ALA A 75 -12.06 -4.54 -6.82
N PRO A 76 -12.40 -5.84 -6.83
CA PRO A 76 -11.46 -6.91 -6.52
C PRO A 76 -10.23 -6.90 -7.41
N MET A 77 -9.06 -7.22 -6.84
CA MET A 77 -7.78 -7.23 -7.56
C MET A 77 -7.81 -8.11 -8.81
N LYS A 78 -8.44 -9.29 -8.75
CA LYS A 78 -8.57 -10.16 -9.92
C LYS A 78 -9.32 -9.47 -11.07
N GLN A 79 -10.42 -8.78 -10.75
CA GLN A 79 -11.27 -8.13 -11.75
C GLN A 79 -10.56 -6.94 -12.40
N VAL A 80 -9.92 -6.07 -11.61
CA VAL A 80 -9.30 -4.85 -12.15
C VAL A 80 -8.08 -5.15 -13.02
N HIS A 81 -7.41 -6.29 -12.81
CA HIS A 81 -6.23 -6.70 -13.58
C HIS A 81 -6.52 -7.72 -14.70
N GLN A 82 -7.74 -8.25 -14.80
CA GLN A 82 -8.11 -9.27 -15.78
C GLN A 82 -8.00 -8.75 -17.21
N GLY A 83 -7.46 -9.59 -18.12
CA GLY A 83 -7.43 -9.30 -19.56
C GLY A 83 -6.43 -8.23 -19.99
N ARG A 84 -5.60 -7.72 -19.08
CA ARG A 84 -4.63 -6.64 -19.38
C ARG A 84 -3.30 -7.12 -19.94
N GLY A 85 -3.03 -8.43 -19.97
CA GLY A 85 -1.71 -8.94 -20.37
C GLY A 85 -0.60 -8.71 -19.33
N ILE A 86 -0.98 -8.58 -18.05
CA ILE A 86 -0.03 -8.43 -16.94
C ILE A 86 0.69 -9.77 -16.73
N THR A 87 2.02 -9.73 -16.74
CA THR A 87 2.90 -10.88 -16.54
C THR A 87 3.56 -10.81 -15.17
N MET A 88 4.25 -11.89 -14.77
CA MET A 88 5.07 -11.87 -13.56
C MET A 88 6.23 -10.88 -13.62
N HIS A 89 6.72 -10.56 -14.82
CA HIS A 89 7.73 -9.53 -15.03
C HIS A 89 7.20 -8.16 -14.59
N HIS A 90 6.01 -7.77 -15.07
CA HIS A 90 5.38 -6.50 -14.68
C HIS A 90 5.11 -6.44 -13.17
N PHE A 91 4.67 -7.55 -12.56
CA PHE A 91 4.47 -7.62 -11.12
C PHE A 91 5.78 -7.41 -10.35
N THR A 92 6.89 -7.96 -10.84
CA THR A 92 8.22 -7.79 -10.23
C THR A 92 8.69 -6.34 -10.31
N LEU A 93 8.50 -5.67 -11.45
CA LEU A 93 8.80 -4.24 -11.59
C LEU A 93 7.97 -3.39 -10.62
N VAL A 94 6.66 -3.63 -10.55
CA VAL A 94 5.76 -2.93 -9.62
C VAL A 94 6.18 -3.14 -8.16
N ALA A 95 6.53 -4.38 -7.78
CA ALA A 95 7.00 -4.68 -6.43
C ALA A 95 8.33 -3.98 -6.12
N GLY A 96 9.24 -3.89 -7.09
CA GLY A 96 10.49 -3.13 -6.98
C GLY A 96 10.24 -1.66 -6.71
N HIS A 97 9.44 -1.00 -7.56
CA HIS A 97 9.09 0.42 -7.39
C HIS A 97 8.39 0.71 -6.06
N LEU A 98 7.53 -0.19 -5.58
CA LEU A 98 6.92 -0.08 -4.26
C LEU A 98 7.96 -0.20 -3.14
N GLY A 99 8.91 -1.14 -3.26
CA GLY A 99 10.02 -1.29 -2.33
C GLY A 99 10.87 -0.03 -2.24
N ASP A 100 11.20 0.57 -3.38
CA ASP A 100 11.97 1.82 -3.45
C ASP A 100 11.22 3.00 -2.81
N ALA A 101 9.90 3.12 -3.07
CA ALA A 101 9.08 4.18 -2.49
C ALA A 101 8.96 4.05 -0.96
N LEU A 102 8.79 2.82 -0.45
CA LEU A 102 8.79 2.54 0.99
C LEU A 102 10.14 2.88 1.63
N ALA A 103 11.25 2.51 0.98
CA ALA A 103 12.59 2.83 1.45
C ALA A 103 12.83 4.36 1.48
N ALA A 104 12.40 5.08 0.44
CA ALA A 104 12.48 6.54 0.37
C ALA A 104 11.66 7.23 1.46
N ALA A 105 10.51 6.65 1.85
CA ALA A 105 9.70 7.12 2.97
C ALA A 105 10.26 6.75 4.36
N GLY A 106 11.42 6.09 4.42
CA GLY A 106 12.06 5.70 5.68
C GLY A 106 11.41 4.51 6.38
N VAL A 107 10.57 3.74 5.68
CA VAL A 107 9.98 2.51 6.22
C VAL A 107 11.10 1.46 6.34
N PRO A 108 11.42 0.99 7.56
CA PRO A 108 12.50 0.04 7.72
C PRO A 108 12.12 -1.30 7.06
N PRO A 109 13.09 -2.02 6.47
CA PRO A 109 12.83 -3.36 5.97
C PRO A 109 12.31 -4.23 7.12
N ARG A 110 11.36 -5.12 6.80
CA ARG A 110 10.78 -6.05 7.77
C ARG A 110 11.91 -6.72 8.54
N ARG A 111 12.03 -6.42 9.84
CA ARG A 111 12.89 -7.19 10.73
C ARG A 111 12.35 -8.61 10.74
N SER A 112 13.09 -9.54 10.16
CA SER A 112 12.85 -10.97 10.39
C SER A 112 12.87 -11.20 11.90
N PRO A 113 11.91 -11.94 12.48
CA PRO A 113 12.06 -12.38 13.86
C PRO A 113 13.40 -13.14 13.92
N LYS A 114 14.30 -12.72 14.80
CA LYS A 114 15.47 -13.52 15.13
C LYS A 114 14.92 -14.85 15.63
N SER A 115 15.20 -15.93 14.89
CA SER A 115 15.00 -17.31 15.34
C SER A 115 15.78 -17.56 16.61
#